data_AF-A0A8C3H6F4-F1
#
_entry.id   AF-A0A8C3H6F4-F1
#
_cell.length_a   1.000
_cell.length_b   1.000
_cell.length_c   1.000
_cell.angle_alpha   90.00
_cell.angle_beta   90.00
_cell.angle_gamma   90.00
#
_symmetry.space_group_name_H-M   'P 1'
#
loop_
_entity.id
_entity.type
_entity.pdbx_description
1 polymer ?
#
loop_
_entity_poly.entity_id
_entity_poly.type
_entity_poly.pdbx_seq_one_letter_code
_entity_poly.pdbx_strand_id
1 'polypeptide(L)'
;QELEPNISLDIENILLERFKQKSVIAKKIKVYASKNMFSTDFSKHVTIKKTLFVFKKTLEKCDRDTIEQVTGRITQGVTAMIDRKEQQRLDYNASYFQEILNKIRQEVDSASNNPKYTFNDDYIIDLSVYLCKMATGRFEDLHRAFKTANDPTVYLE
;
A
#
# COMPACT_ATOMS: atom_id res chain seq x y z
N GLN A 1 -12.25 -29.65 3.68
CA GLN A 1 -12.84 -28.32 3.43
C GLN A 1 -11.74 -27.32 3.68
N GLU A 2 -11.13 -26.80 2.61
CA GLU A 2 -10.30 -25.61 2.73
C GLU A 2 -11.24 -24.45 3.08
N LEU A 3 -10.97 -23.76 4.20
CA LEU A 3 -11.71 -22.55 4.56
C LEU A 3 -11.41 -21.49 3.50
N GLU A 4 -12.46 -20.85 2.96
CA GLU A 4 -12.25 -19.72 2.06
C GLU A 4 -11.43 -18.62 2.76
N PRO A 5 -10.37 -18.11 2.13
CA PRO A 5 -9.59 -17.02 2.70
C PRO A 5 -10.45 -15.76 2.76
N ASN A 6 -10.54 -15.15 3.95
CA ASN A 6 -11.14 -13.84 4.11
C ASN A 6 -10.06 -12.77 3.87
N ILE A 7 -9.82 -12.45 2.60
CA ILE A 7 -8.76 -11.53 2.16
C ILE A 7 -8.90 -10.15 2.81
N SER A 8 -10.14 -9.68 3.03
CA SER A 8 -10.39 -8.41 3.72
C SER A 8 -10.00 -8.45 5.20
N LEU A 9 -10.19 -9.58 5.88
CA LEU A 9 -9.80 -9.75 7.28
C LEU A 9 -8.28 -9.93 7.40
N ASP A 10 -7.66 -10.67 6.47
CA ASP A 10 -6.21 -10.85 6.40
C ASP A 10 -5.52 -9.49 6.32
N ILE A 11 -5.99 -8.60 5.43
CA ILE A 11 -5.34 -7.30 5.28
C ILE A 11 -5.53 -6.40 6.50
N GLU A 12 -6.69 -6.43 7.15
CA GLU A 12 -6.91 -5.67 8.39
C GLU A 12 -5.94 -6.15 9.48
N ASN A 13 -5.82 -7.47 9.68
CA ASN A 13 -4.92 -8.06 10.66
C ASN A 13 -3.46 -7.72 10.35
N ILE A 14 -3.03 -7.88 9.10
CA ILE A 14 -1.67 -7.59 8.65
C ILE A 14 -1.31 -6.12 8.88
N LEU A 15 -2.20 -5.19 8.54
CA LEU A 15 -1.98 -3.76 8.79
C LEU A 15 -1.91 -3.45 10.29
N LEU A 16 -2.78 -4.05 11.11
CA LEU A 16 -2.79 -3.87 12.56
C LEU A 16 -1.55 -4.46 13.26
N GLU A 17 -1.00 -5.54 12.73
CA GLU A 17 0.26 -6.14 13.20
C GLU A 17 1.48 -5.32 12.78
N ARG A 18 1.48 -4.83 11.53
CA ARG A 18 2.59 -4.06 10.97
C ARG A 18 2.83 -2.75 11.71
N PHE A 19 1.77 -2.08 12.13
CA PHE A 19 1.85 -0.75 12.73
C PHE A 19 1.42 -0.76 14.20
N LYS A 20 2.30 -0.24 15.09
CA LYS A 20 2.06 -0.22 16.54
C LYS A 20 0.79 0.55 16.97
N GLN A 21 0.29 1.46 16.14
CA GLN A 21 -0.81 2.37 16.46
C GLN A 21 -2.19 1.82 16.04
N LYS A 22 -2.61 0.67 16.59
CA LYS A 22 -3.82 -0.07 16.16
C LYS A 22 -5.08 0.80 16.02
N SER A 23 -5.34 1.71 16.97
CA SER A 23 -6.52 2.59 16.93
C SER A 23 -6.49 3.61 15.78
N VAL A 24 -5.29 4.07 15.39
CA VAL A 24 -5.09 4.96 14.24
C VAL A 24 -5.28 4.20 12.93
N ILE A 25 -4.75 2.98 12.85
CA ILE A 25 -4.90 2.11 11.67
C ILE A 25 -6.37 1.79 11.41
N ALA A 26 -7.11 1.33 12.43
CA ALA A 26 -8.54 1.01 12.27
C ALA A 26 -9.36 2.21 11.76
N LYS A 27 -9.04 3.44 12.20
CA LYS A 27 -9.66 4.66 11.68
C LYS A 27 -9.31 4.89 10.22
N LYS A 28 -8.03 4.74 9.84
CA LYS A 28 -7.56 4.93 8.47
C LYS A 28 -8.14 3.90 7.51
N ILE A 29 -8.23 2.63 7.91
CA ILE A 29 -8.91 1.58 7.13
C ILE A 29 -10.34 2.01 6.79
N LYS A 30 -11.10 2.51 7.78
CA LYS A 30 -12.45 3.02 7.56
C LYS A 30 -12.50 4.23 6.62
N VAL A 31 -11.57 5.18 6.77
CA VAL A 31 -11.50 6.36 5.89
C VAL A 31 -11.19 5.96 4.44
N TYR A 32 -10.26 5.04 4.24
CA TYR A 32 -9.88 4.59 2.91
C TYR A 32 -10.85 3.56 2.34
N ALA A 33 -11.76 2.97 3.13
CA ALA A 33 -12.80 2.06 2.65
C ALA A 33 -13.68 2.69 1.55
N SER A 34 -13.98 3.99 1.63
CA SER A 34 -14.76 4.72 0.62
C SER A 34 -13.92 5.54 -0.36
N LYS A 35 -12.60 5.60 -0.19
CA LYS A 35 -11.72 6.41 -1.04
C LYS A 35 -11.24 5.62 -2.26
N ASN A 36 -11.36 6.23 -3.44
CA ASN A 36 -10.96 5.63 -4.72
C ASN A 36 -9.56 6.05 -5.19
N MET A 37 -9.01 7.12 -4.61
CA MET A 37 -7.71 7.66 -5.02
C MET A 37 -6.91 8.14 -3.80
N PHE A 38 -5.61 7.87 -3.82
CA PHE A 38 -4.68 8.48 -2.87
C PHE A 38 -4.35 9.91 -3.29
N SER A 39 -4.15 10.78 -2.30
CA SER A 39 -3.66 12.14 -2.51
C SER A 39 -2.72 12.46 -1.37
N THR A 40 -1.55 12.99 -1.69
CA THR A 40 -0.58 13.40 -0.69
C THR A 40 -1.05 14.67 -0.01
N ASP A 41 -1.26 14.62 1.30
CA ASP A 41 -1.45 15.80 2.13
C ASP A 41 -0.08 16.25 2.63
N PHE A 42 0.54 17.20 1.94
CA PHE A 42 1.88 17.69 2.28
C PHE A 42 2.00 18.22 3.72
N SER A 43 0.90 18.68 4.33
CA SER A 43 0.94 19.17 5.72
C SER A 43 0.95 18.02 6.74
N LYS A 44 0.28 16.91 6.39
CA LYS A 44 0.16 15.73 7.24
C LYS A 44 1.24 14.69 6.98
N HIS A 45 1.70 14.54 5.75
CA HIS A 45 2.52 13.43 5.27
C HIS A 45 4.03 13.74 5.23
N VAL A 46 4.38 15.02 5.30
CA VAL A 46 5.76 15.48 5.10
C VAL A 46 6.22 16.33 6.26
N THR A 47 7.34 15.96 6.85
CA THR A 47 7.99 16.73 7.90
C THR A 47 9.18 17.49 7.31
N ILE A 48 9.15 18.82 7.41
CA ILE A 48 10.27 19.67 6.98
C ILE A 48 11.40 19.58 8.01
N LYS A 49 12.62 19.28 7.54
CA LYS A 49 13.80 19.18 8.39
C LYS A 49 14.24 20.58 8.83
N LYS A 50 14.31 20.82 10.14
CA LYS A 50 14.88 22.07 10.68
C LYS A 50 16.39 22.05 10.44
N THR A 51 16.90 22.99 9.66
CA THR A 51 18.35 23.22 9.53
C THR A 51 18.81 24.24 10.57
N LEU A 52 20.07 24.15 11.02
CA LEU A 52 20.68 25.03 12.04
C LEU A 52 20.63 26.54 11.68
N PHE A 53 20.50 26.88 10.41
CA PHE A 53 20.35 28.25 9.93
C PHE A 53 18.87 28.56 9.65
N VAL A 54 18.29 29.37 10.54
CA VAL A 54 16.86 29.61 10.74
C VAL A 54 16.22 30.36 9.56
N PHE A 55 15.83 29.64 8.51
CA PHE A 55 14.74 30.04 7.64
C PHE A 55 13.68 28.94 7.66
N LYS A 56 12.41 29.29 7.89
CA LYS A 56 11.29 28.37 7.72
C LYS A 56 11.24 27.97 6.23
N LYS A 57 11.93 26.88 5.86
CA LYS A 57 11.76 26.28 4.54
C LYS A 57 10.30 25.84 4.45
N THR A 58 9.59 26.33 3.46
CA THR A 58 8.30 25.77 3.02
C THR A 58 8.57 24.79 1.89
N LEU A 59 7.64 23.88 1.62
CA LEU A 59 7.74 23.02 0.44
C LEU A 59 7.49 23.86 -0.81
N GLU A 60 8.52 23.98 -1.65
CA GLU A 60 8.44 24.60 -2.96
C GLU A 60 7.65 23.72 -3.92
N LYS A 61 7.24 24.26 -5.07
CA LYS A 61 6.54 23.49 -6.10
C LYS A 61 7.36 22.28 -6.55
N CYS A 62 8.65 22.46 -6.82
CA CYS A 62 9.54 21.37 -7.23
C CYS A 62 9.64 20.26 -6.16
N ASP A 63 9.59 20.62 -4.88
CA ASP A 63 9.61 19.63 -3.79
C ASP A 63 8.32 18.80 -3.80
N ARG A 64 7.16 19.45 -4.00
CA ARG A 64 5.85 18.78 -4.11
C ARG A 64 5.78 17.87 -5.33
N ASP A 65 6.26 18.35 -6.48
CA ASP A 65 6.32 17.55 -7.71
C ASP A 65 7.21 16.31 -7.51
N THR A 66 8.32 16.44 -6.79
CA THR A 66 9.21 15.32 -6.45
C THR A 66 8.51 14.31 -5.53
N ILE A 67 7.76 14.78 -4.53
CA ILE A 67 6.97 13.94 -3.64
C ILE A 67 5.92 13.14 -4.41
N GLU A 68 5.15 13.80 -5.29
CA GLU A 68 4.15 13.13 -6.13
C GLU A 68 4.78 12.11 -7.08
N GLN A 69 5.96 12.41 -7.64
CA GLN A 69 6.72 11.43 -8.44
C GLN A 69 7.10 10.19 -7.63
N VAL A 70 7.52 10.37 -6.37
CA VAL A 70 7.83 9.24 -5.48
C VAL A 70 6.56 8.42 -5.22
N THR A 71 5.44 9.06 -4.89
CA THR A 71 4.15 8.38 -4.69
C THR A 71 3.71 7.61 -5.94
N GLY A 72 3.87 8.21 -7.13
CA GLY A 72 3.58 7.58 -8.41
C GLY A 72 4.44 6.35 -8.67
N ARG A 73 5.77 6.44 -8.45
CA ARG A 73 6.69 5.30 -8.59
C ARG A 73 6.35 4.15 -7.64
N ILE A 74 6.02 4.46 -6.38
CA ILE A 74 5.60 3.44 -5.41
C ILE A 74 4.33 2.74 -5.88
N THR A 75 3.33 3.52 -6.28
CA THR A 75 2.04 3.00 -6.78
C THR A 75 2.25 2.08 -7.98
N GLN A 76 2.99 2.55 -8.99
CA GLN A 76 3.33 1.75 -10.17
C GLN A 76 4.10 0.48 -9.82
N GLY A 77 5.05 0.57 -8.89
CA GLY A 77 5.83 -0.57 -8.43
C GLY A 77 4.99 -1.63 -7.73
N VAL A 78 3.98 -1.22 -6.94
CA VAL A 78 3.04 -2.15 -6.31
C VAL A 78 2.08 -2.75 -7.32
N THR A 79 1.51 -1.95 -8.24
CA THR A 79 0.65 -2.44 -9.32
C THR A 79 1.38 -3.49 -10.17
N ALA A 80 2.60 -3.21 -10.61
CA ALA A 80 3.40 -4.14 -11.40
C ALA A 80 3.72 -5.44 -10.63
N MET A 81 3.81 -5.39 -9.30
CA MET A 81 3.99 -6.57 -8.47
C MET A 81 2.72 -7.43 -8.44
N ILE A 82 1.54 -6.80 -8.28
CA ILE A 82 0.24 -7.49 -8.31
C ILE A 82 0.02 -8.14 -9.68
N ASP A 83 0.26 -7.40 -10.76
CA ASP A 83 0.11 -7.91 -12.13
C ASP A 83 0.97 -9.16 -12.38
N ARG A 84 2.18 -9.20 -11.83
CA ARG A 84 3.04 -10.39 -11.89
C ARG A 84 2.45 -11.58 -11.13
N LYS A 85 1.85 -11.36 -9.95
CA LYS A 85 1.21 -12.44 -9.18
C LYS A 85 0.01 -13.00 -9.92
N GLU A 86 -0.77 -12.15 -10.57
CA GLU A 86 -1.90 -12.58 -11.40
C GLU A 86 -1.46 -13.41 -12.60
N GLN A 87 -0.36 -13.03 -13.25
CA GLN A 87 0.21 -13.77 -14.37
C GLN A 87 0.74 -15.15 -13.98
N GLN A 88 1.16 -15.35 -12.73
CA GLN A 88 1.65 -16.64 -12.23
C GLN A 88 0.54 -17.68 -12.07
N ARG A 89 -0.75 -17.28 -12.12
CA ARG A 89 -1.93 -18.16 -11.95
C ARG A 89 -1.87 -19.02 -10.68
N LEU A 90 -1.21 -18.52 -9.64
CA LEU A 90 -1.19 -19.13 -8.32
C LEU A 90 -2.40 -18.66 -7.52
N ASP A 91 -2.81 -19.45 -6.53
CA ASP A 91 -3.82 -19.01 -5.58
C ASP A 91 -3.31 -17.82 -4.73
N TYR A 92 -4.23 -17.10 -4.11
CA TYR A 92 -3.93 -16.04 -3.17
C TYR A 92 -3.11 -16.55 -1.97
N ASN A 93 -2.18 -15.71 -1.52
CA ASN A 93 -1.46 -15.91 -0.27
C ASN A 93 -1.36 -14.59 0.52
N ALA A 94 -1.67 -14.64 1.81
CA ALA A 94 -1.62 -13.46 2.70
C ALA A 94 -0.23 -12.79 2.77
N SER A 95 0.85 -13.55 2.51
CA SER A 95 2.21 -12.99 2.43
C SER A 95 2.38 -11.93 1.34
N TYR A 96 1.54 -11.93 0.29
CA TYR A 96 1.60 -10.92 -0.77
C TYR A 96 1.36 -9.51 -0.22
N PHE A 97 0.54 -9.36 0.82
CA PHE A 97 0.39 -8.07 1.49
C PHE A 97 1.65 -7.64 2.24
N GLN A 98 2.39 -8.57 2.85
CA GLN A 98 3.67 -8.26 3.48
C GLN A 98 4.71 -7.82 2.44
N GLU A 99 4.70 -8.43 1.25
CA GLU A 99 5.53 -8.00 0.11
C GLU A 99 5.20 -6.55 -0.30
N ILE A 100 3.91 -6.18 -0.39
CA ILE A 100 3.47 -4.81 -0.69
C ILE A 100 4.02 -3.83 0.34
N LEU A 101 3.81 -4.13 1.63
CA LEU A 101 4.23 -3.25 2.73
C LEU A 101 5.76 -3.08 2.77
N ASN A 102 6.51 -4.15 2.48
CA ASN A 102 7.96 -4.09 2.39
C ASN A 102 8.43 -3.23 1.23
N LYS A 103 7.82 -3.38 0.05
CA LYS A 103 8.14 -2.56 -1.11
C LYS A 103 7.88 -1.08 -0.85
N ILE A 104 6.71 -0.73 -0.29
CA ILE A 104 6.40 0.65 0.09
C ILE A 104 7.48 1.21 1.02
N ARG A 105 7.85 0.46 2.06
CA ARG A 105 8.86 0.92 3.02
C ARG A 105 10.22 1.15 2.37
N GLN A 106 10.69 0.23 1.54
CA GLN A 106 11.97 0.34 0.84
C GLN A 106 12.03 1.56 -0.08
N GLU A 107 10.98 1.81 -0.86
CA GLU A 107 10.91 2.94 -1.78
C GLU A 107 10.85 4.28 -1.01
N VAL A 108 10.10 4.33 0.10
CA VAL A 108 10.03 5.52 0.96
C VAL A 108 11.38 5.79 1.62
N ASP A 109 12.03 4.77 2.18
CA ASP A 109 13.34 4.92 2.82
C ASP A 109 14.39 5.39 1.79
N SER A 110 14.34 4.85 0.56
CA SER A 110 15.19 5.29 -0.56
C SER A 110 14.96 6.76 -0.94
N ALA A 111 13.72 7.22 -0.90
CA ALA A 111 13.35 8.61 -1.19
C ALA A 111 13.58 9.57 -0.01
N SER A 112 13.86 9.06 1.20
CA SER A 112 13.97 9.85 2.44
C SER A 112 15.33 10.53 2.64
N ASN A 113 16.28 10.33 1.71
CA ASN A 113 17.59 10.99 1.73
C ASN A 113 17.54 12.48 1.29
N ASN A 114 16.36 13.10 1.27
CA ASN A 114 16.22 14.51 0.92
C ASN A 114 16.67 15.41 2.10
N PRO A 115 17.52 16.45 1.88
CA PRO A 115 17.99 17.33 2.95
C PRO A 115 16.92 18.30 3.47
N LYS A 116 15.85 18.56 2.71
CA LYS A 116 14.79 19.52 3.05
C LYS A 116 13.64 18.90 3.84
N TYR A 117 13.26 17.66 3.55
CA TYR A 117 12.08 17.02 4.15
C TYR A 117 12.26 15.52 4.34
N THR A 118 11.34 14.91 5.09
CA THR A 118 11.19 13.47 5.20
C THR A 118 9.71 13.10 5.10
N PHE A 119 9.43 11.92 4.56
CA PHE A 119 8.13 11.29 4.73
C PHE A 119 8.00 10.85 6.18
N ASN A 120 6.80 10.99 6.75
CA ASN A 120 6.52 10.57 8.11
C ASN A 120 5.69 9.29 8.16
N ASP A 121 5.43 8.78 9.36
CA ASP A 121 4.65 7.56 9.55
C ASP A 121 3.21 7.68 9.01
N ASP A 122 2.62 8.87 9.07
CA ASP A 122 1.27 9.10 8.53
C ASP A 122 1.19 8.86 7.02
N TYR A 123 2.23 9.29 6.28
CA TYR A 123 2.36 9.00 4.85
C TYR A 123 2.46 7.51 4.58
N ILE A 124 3.37 6.82 5.30
CA ILE A 124 3.60 5.38 5.11
C ILE A 124 2.33 4.60 5.41
N ILE A 125 1.66 4.93 6.51
CA ILE A 125 0.42 4.26 6.90
C ILE A 125 -0.69 4.52 5.89
N ASP A 126 -0.95 5.79 5.52
CA ASP A 126 -2.03 6.13 4.60
C ASP A 126 -1.82 5.48 3.22
N LEU A 127 -0.59 5.50 2.71
CA LEU A 127 -0.24 4.88 1.43
C LEU A 127 -0.35 3.35 1.49
N SER A 128 0.09 2.75 2.60
CA SER A 128 -0.04 1.31 2.84
C SER A 128 -1.49 0.87 2.83
N VAL A 129 -2.35 1.53 3.61
CA VAL A 129 -3.79 1.22 3.67
C VAL A 129 -4.42 1.33 2.28
N TYR A 130 -4.13 2.40 1.54
CA TYR A 130 -4.67 2.60 0.19
C TYR A 130 -4.24 1.50 -0.80
N LEU A 131 -2.93 1.24 -0.89
CA LEU A 131 -2.39 0.28 -1.87
C LEU A 131 -2.79 -1.16 -1.53
N CYS A 132 -2.84 -1.50 -0.24
CA CYS A 132 -3.33 -2.78 0.22
C CYS A 132 -4.82 -2.99 -0.10
N LYS A 133 -5.67 -1.98 0.13
CA LYS A 133 -7.09 -2.05 -0.26
C LYS A 133 -7.23 -2.26 -1.77
N MET A 134 -6.46 -1.53 -2.58
CA MET A 134 -6.46 -1.71 -4.03
C MET A 134 -6.07 -3.14 -4.42
N ALA A 135 -5.10 -3.73 -3.71
CA ALA A 135 -4.67 -5.11 -3.93
C ALA A 135 -5.72 -6.15 -3.48
N THR A 136 -6.53 -5.87 -2.46
CA THR A 136 -7.58 -6.79 -1.97
C THR A 136 -8.50 -7.24 -3.09
N GLY A 137 -9.07 -6.30 -3.86
CA GLY A 137 -9.98 -6.67 -4.96
C GLY A 137 -9.29 -7.53 -6.04
N ARG A 138 -8.03 -7.21 -6.36
CA ARG A 138 -7.22 -7.96 -7.33
C ARG A 138 -6.94 -9.39 -6.84
N PHE A 139 -6.67 -9.55 -5.55
CA PHE A 139 -6.43 -10.86 -4.94
C PHE A 139 -7.70 -11.70 -4.77
N GLU A 140 -8.86 -11.07 -4.54
CA GLU A 140 -10.16 -11.75 -4.56
C GLU A 140 -10.47 -12.30 -5.95
N ASP A 141 -10.19 -11.52 -7.01
CA ASP A 141 -10.34 -11.97 -8.39
C ASP A 141 -9.34 -13.09 -8.74
N LEU A 142 -8.10 -12.99 -8.24
CA LEU A 142 -7.09 -14.05 -8.40
C LEU A 142 -7.53 -15.37 -7.76
N HIS A 143 -7.99 -15.33 -6.51
CA HIS A 143 -8.50 -16.51 -5.80
C HIS A 143 -9.72 -17.12 -6.51
N ARG A 144 -10.65 -16.27 -6.98
CA ARG A 144 -11.81 -16.72 -7.76
C ARG A 144 -11.39 -17.42 -9.05
N ALA A 145 -10.46 -16.84 -9.80
CA ALA A 145 -9.95 -17.42 -11.04
C ALA A 145 -9.24 -18.76 -10.80
N PHE A 146 -8.46 -18.88 -9.72
CA PHE A 146 -7.81 -20.13 -9.33
C PHE A 146 -8.84 -21.23 -9.04
N LYS A 147 -9.90 -20.93 -8.28
CA LYS A 147 -10.98 -21.89 -8.01
C LYS A 147 -11.68 -22.34 -9.28
N THR A 148 -12.04 -21.41 -10.17
CA THR A 148 -12.71 -21.76 -11.44
C THR A 148 -11.84 -22.64 -12.34
N ALA A 149 -10.51 -22.39 -12.40
CA ALA A 149 -9.60 -23.18 -13.22
C ALA A 149 -9.36 -24.60 -12.69
N ASN A 150 -9.53 -24.82 -11.37
CA ASN A 150 -9.32 -26.09 -10.71
C ASN A 150 -10.63 -26.76 -10.27
N ASP A 151 -11.79 -26.27 -10.72
CA ASP A 151 -13.08 -26.87 -10.41
C ASP A 151 -13.23 -28.20 -11.16
N PRO A 152 -13.31 -29.34 -10.45
CA PRO A 152 -13.41 -30.65 -11.08
C PRO A 152 -14.70 -30.86 -11.87
N THR A 153 -15.74 -30.02 -11.68
CA THR A 153 -16.97 -30.09 -12.47
C THR A 153 -16.82 -29.56 -13.89
N VAL A 154 -15.76 -28.80 -14.19
CA VAL A 154 -15.44 -28.30 -15.54
C VAL A 154 -14.92 -29.42 -16.46
N TYR A 155 -14.51 -30.57 -15.90
CA TYR A 155 -13.92 -31.68 -16.65
C TYR A 155 -14.89 -32.85 -16.92
N LEU A 156 -16.19 -32.68 -16.69
CA LEU A 156 -17.20 -33.75 -16.81
C LEU A 156 -18.15 -33.63 -18.02
N GLU A 157 -17.74 -32.94 -19.09
CA GLU A 157 -18.41 -33.03 -20.41
C GLU A 157 -17.59 -33.81 -21.44
#